data_AF-A0A0L0CUA6-F1
#
_entry.id   AF-A0A0L0CUA6-F1
#
_cell.length_a   1.000
_cell.length_b   1.000
_cell.length_c   1.000
_cell.angle_alpha   90.00
_cell.angle_beta   90.00
_cell.angle_gamma   90.00
#
_symmetry.space_group_name_H-M   'P 1'
#
loop_
_entity.id
_entity.type
_entity.pdbx_description
1 polymer ?
#
loop_
_entity_poly.entity_id
_entity_poly.type
_entity_poly.pdbx_seq_one_letter_code
_entity_poly.pdbx_strand_id
1 'polypeptide(L)'
;MHIFEKSPAAIKFAQQAGIAAGTKEGEIAGIAKTIELVNSEFGISSIVGKELGSIFNAKNYNDASIITQSVYMEFDKTCMSPGADTNRLLCAFGIRDGLVPGQPASAQKVIGTTANRIVTKATKVAEVATETTTKDVTATITAEKTGAIDAVCSSYTTAIIASVVAILVIVLIMVIIYLILRYRRKKKMKKKLQYIKLLKE
;
A
#
# COMPACT_ATOMS: atom_id res chain seq x y z
N MET A 1 -23.74 8.00 -19.65
CA MET A 1 -22.31 7.84 -19.32
C MET A 1 -22.22 7.27 -17.91
N HIS A 2 -22.52 5.98 -17.75
CA HIS A 2 -22.68 5.30 -16.44
C HIS A 2 -21.89 3.98 -16.38
N ILE A 3 -20.94 3.75 -17.29
CA ILE A 3 -20.32 2.42 -17.48
C ILE A 3 -19.01 2.22 -16.69
N PHE A 4 -18.44 3.25 -16.05
CA PHE A 4 -17.16 3.11 -15.35
C PHE A 4 -17.33 3.03 -13.84
N GLU A 5 -18.13 2.07 -13.38
CA GLU A 5 -18.01 1.60 -12.02
C GLU A 5 -16.68 0.85 -11.92
N LYS A 6 -15.79 1.31 -11.03
CA LYS A 6 -14.55 0.63 -10.65
C LYS A 6 -14.80 -0.88 -10.65
N SER A 7 -14.15 -1.65 -11.52
CA SER A 7 -14.41 -3.09 -11.60
C SER A 7 -14.29 -3.69 -10.20
N PRO A 8 -15.34 -4.33 -9.64
CA PRO A 8 -15.32 -4.87 -8.28
C PRO A 8 -14.14 -5.81 -8.03
N ALA A 9 -13.69 -6.50 -9.08
CA ALA A 9 -12.51 -7.36 -9.05
C ALA A 9 -11.20 -6.58 -8.82
N ALA A 10 -11.04 -5.40 -9.44
CA ALA A 10 -9.83 -4.58 -9.29
C ALA A 10 -9.71 -3.99 -7.89
N ILE A 11 -10.82 -3.53 -7.29
CA ILE A 11 -10.85 -3.06 -5.90
C ILE A 11 -10.49 -4.20 -4.94
N LYS A 12 -11.10 -5.38 -5.13
CA LYS A 12 -10.84 -6.54 -4.27
C LYS A 12 -9.38 -6.98 -4.32
N PHE A 13 -8.78 -6.96 -5.52
CA PHE A 13 -7.36 -7.26 -5.68
C PHE A 13 -6.47 -6.23 -4.97
N ALA A 14 -6.74 -4.94 -5.12
CA ALA A 14 -6.00 -3.88 -4.46
C ALA A 14 -6.05 -3.99 -2.93
N GLN A 15 -7.24 -4.28 -2.37
CA GLN A 15 -7.42 -4.50 -0.94
C GLN A 15 -6.62 -5.71 -0.44
N GLN A 16 -6.66 -6.84 -1.15
CA GLN A 16 -5.90 -8.04 -0.76
C GLN A 16 -4.39 -7.80 -0.80
N ALA A 17 -3.90 -7.14 -1.84
CA ALA A 17 -2.49 -6.77 -1.96
C ALA A 17 -2.07 -5.78 -0.85
N GLY A 18 -2.93 -4.80 -0.54
CA GLY A 18 -2.72 -3.88 0.57
C GLY A 18 -2.63 -4.59 1.92
N ILE A 19 -3.57 -5.48 2.23
CA ILE A 19 -3.56 -6.26 3.48
C ILE A 19 -2.29 -7.11 3.58
N ALA A 20 -1.91 -7.81 2.52
CA ALA A 20 -0.72 -8.65 2.52
C ALA A 20 0.58 -7.84 2.76
N ALA A 21 0.72 -6.69 2.08
CA ALA A 21 1.85 -5.79 2.27
C ALA A 21 1.85 -5.17 3.68
N GLY A 22 0.67 -4.75 4.15
CA GLY A 22 0.47 -4.19 5.49
C GLY A 22 0.89 -5.16 6.59
N THR A 23 0.40 -6.40 6.57
CA THR A 23 0.78 -7.40 7.58
C THR A 23 2.29 -7.62 7.62
N LYS A 24 2.93 -7.73 6.45
CA LYS A 24 4.38 -7.92 6.35
C LYS A 24 5.15 -6.74 6.94
N GLU A 25 4.75 -5.50 6.61
CA GLU A 25 5.41 -4.31 7.12
C GLU A 25 5.19 -4.13 8.63
N GLY A 26 3.98 -4.43 9.10
CA GLY A 26 3.65 -4.45 10.52
C GLY A 26 4.53 -5.40 11.32
N GLU A 27 4.69 -6.64 10.84
CA GLU A 27 5.58 -7.63 11.46
C GLU A 27 7.03 -7.13 11.51
N ILE A 28 7.56 -6.60 10.42
CA ILE A 28 8.94 -6.08 10.35
C ILE A 28 9.12 -4.94 11.36
N ALA A 29 8.22 -3.96 11.36
CA ALA A 29 8.28 -2.81 12.25
C ALA A 29 8.13 -3.21 13.73
N GLY A 30 7.23 -4.15 14.02
CA GLY A 30 7.02 -4.70 15.35
C GLY A 30 8.26 -5.42 15.89
N ILE A 31 8.85 -6.32 15.10
CA ILE A 31 10.07 -7.06 15.47
C ILE A 31 11.23 -6.09 15.73
N ALA A 32 11.45 -5.14 14.79
CA ALA A 32 12.50 -4.14 14.93
C ALA A 32 12.32 -3.33 16.22
N LYS A 33 11.08 -2.92 16.53
CA LYS A 33 10.80 -2.16 17.74
C LYS A 33 11.01 -2.97 19.02
N THR A 34 10.62 -4.25 19.02
CA THR A 34 10.90 -5.15 20.15
C THR A 34 12.40 -5.29 20.39
N ILE A 35 13.20 -5.50 19.33
CA ILE A 35 14.67 -5.60 19.45
C ILE A 35 15.28 -4.30 20.00
N GLU A 36 14.88 -3.16 19.46
CA GLU A 36 15.33 -1.84 19.91
C GLU A 36 15.04 -1.61 21.39
N LEU A 37 13.80 -1.91 21.82
CA LEU A 37 13.37 -1.70 23.19
C LEU A 37 13.96 -2.71 24.17
N VAL A 38 14.12 -3.98 23.77
CA VAL A 38 14.81 -4.97 24.60
C VAL A 38 16.26 -4.53 24.83
N ASN A 39 16.94 -4.05 23.78
CA ASN A 39 18.31 -3.56 23.91
C ASN A 39 18.39 -2.34 24.83
N SER A 40 17.57 -1.31 24.58
CA SER A 40 17.65 -0.06 25.34
C SER A 40 17.13 -0.15 26.78
N GLU A 41 16.06 -0.91 27.04
CA GLU A 41 15.43 -0.98 28.38
C GLU A 41 16.17 -1.94 29.32
N PHE A 42 16.81 -2.99 28.77
CA PHE A 42 17.55 -3.97 29.57
C PHE A 42 19.08 -3.86 29.43
N GLY A 43 19.58 -3.13 28.43
CA GLY A 43 21.01 -2.96 28.18
C GLY A 43 21.69 -4.22 27.66
N ILE A 44 20.99 -5.01 26.86
CA ILE A 44 21.50 -6.27 26.30
C ILE A 44 21.47 -6.25 24.77
N SER A 45 22.56 -6.68 24.13
CA SER A 45 22.63 -6.85 22.67
C SER A 45 22.45 -8.32 22.23
N SER A 46 22.50 -9.25 23.17
CA SER A 46 22.37 -10.69 22.92
C SER A 46 21.74 -11.39 24.12
N ILE A 47 21.11 -12.54 23.87
CA ILE A 47 20.57 -13.44 24.89
C ILE A 47 21.23 -14.80 24.72
N VAL A 48 21.94 -15.26 25.76
CA VAL A 48 22.69 -16.52 25.78
C VAL A 48 23.63 -16.67 24.57
N GLY A 49 24.32 -15.57 24.22
CA GLY A 49 25.26 -15.52 23.10
C GLY A 49 24.62 -15.49 21.70
N LYS A 50 23.29 -15.38 21.61
CA LYS A 50 22.57 -15.21 20.34
C LYS A 50 22.09 -13.77 20.20
N GLU A 51 22.20 -13.22 19.00
CA GLU A 51 21.68 -11.89 18.69
C GLU A 51 20.15 -11.85 18.86
N LEU A 52 19.63 -10.69 19.31
CA LEU A 52 18.20 -10.51 19.55
C LEU A 52 17.34 -10.80 18.31
N GLY A 53 17.85 -10.50 17.11
CA GLY A 53 17.17 -10.79 15.84
C GLY A 53 17.00 -12.28 15.53
N SER A 54 17.77 -13.16 16.17
CA SER A 54 17.57 -14.62 16.07
C SER A 54 16.58 -15.15 17.11
N ILE A 55 16.25 -14.35 18.13
CA ILE A 55 15.33 -14.73 19.22
C ILE A 55 13.91 -14.25 18.91
N PHE A 56 13.77 -13.00 18.47
CA PHE A 56 12.48 -12.37 18.22
C PHE A 56 12.13 -12.40 16.73
N ASN A 57 10.91 -12.84 16.43
CA ASN A 57 10.37 -12.98 15.08
C ASN A 57 8.86 -12.72 15.08
N ALA A 58 8.24 -12.83 13.90
CA ALA A 58 6.82 -12.53 13.69
C ALA A 58 5.87 -13.30 14.62
N LYS A 59 6.27 -14.47 15.12
CA LYS A 59 5.44 -15.31 16.00
C LYS A 59 5.48 -14.92 17.47
N ASN A 60 6.51 -14.18 17.91
CA ASN A 60 6.78 -14.01 19.34
C ASN A 60 7.20 -12.59 19.76
N TYR A 61 7.39 -11.65 18.82
CA TYR A 61 7.80 -10.28 19.15
C TYR A 61 6.79 -9.52 20.02
N ASN A 62 5.53 -9.94 19.98
CA ASN A 62 4.40 -9.41 20.74
C ASN A 62 3.99 -10.31 21.92
N ASP A 63 4.80 -11.32 22.26
CA ASP A 63 4.56 -12.20 23.39
C ASP A 63 5.42 -11.76 24.58
N ALA A 64 4.76 -11.13 25.56
CA ALA A 64 5.44 -10.64 26.76
C ALA A 64 6.05 -11.78 27.58
N SER A 65 5.47 -12.98 27.56
CA SER A 65 5.99 -14.15 28.28
C SER A 65 7.32 -14.60 27.68
N ILE A 66 7.40 -14.69 26.35
CA ILE A 66 8.64 -15.08 25.65
C ILE A 66 9.74 -14.05 25.88
N ILE A 67 9.43 -12.75 25.80
CA ILE A 67 10.40 -11.69 26.10
C ILE A 67 10.87 -11.81 27.55
N THR A 68 9.93 -11.98 28.50
CA THR A 68 10.25 -12.10 29.92
C THR A 68 11.18 -13.27 30.18
N GLN A 69 10.85 -14.45 29.67
CA GLN A 69 11.65 -15.66 29.87
C GLN A 69 13.03 -15.53 29.23
N SER A 70 13.11 -14.98 28.02
CA SER A 70 14.38 -14.81 27.30
C SER A 70 15.33 -13.86 28.03
N VAL A 71 14.80 -12.71 28.46
CA VAL A 71 15.57 -11.71 29.22
C VAL A 71 15.94 -12.23 30.61
N TYR A 72 15.03 -12.94 31.27
CA TYR A 72 15.30 -13.53 32.59
C TYR A 72 16.40 -14.60 32.54
N MET A 73 16.47 -15.41 31.48
CA MET A 73 17.58 -16.36 31.30
C MET A 73 18.93 -15.63 31.18
N GLU A 74 18.98 -14.52 30.46
CA GLU A 74 20.21 -13.71 30.36
C GLU A 74 20.57 -13.06 31.70
N PHE A 75 19.55 -12.60 32.44
CA PHE A 75 19.71 -12.03 33.78
C PHE A 75 20.27 -13.05 34.76
N ASP A 76 19.69 -14.25 34.82
CA ASP A 76 20.13 -15.32 35.72
C ASP A 76 21.59 -15.69 35.44
N LYS A 77 21.92 -15.92 34.17
CA LYS A 77 23.27 -16.25 33.73
C LYS A 77 24.28 -15.14 34.04
N THR A 78 23.92 -13.89 33.79
CA THR A 78 24.86 -12.76 33.86
C THR A 78 25.01 -12.20 35.26
N CYS A 79 23.91 -12.13 36.02
CA CYS A 79 23.83 -11.35 37.26
C CYS A 79 23.86 -12.21 38.52
N MET A 80 23.50 -13.50 38.42
CA MET A 80 23.54 -14.43 39.57
C MET A 80 24.84 -15.25 39.64
N SER A 81 25.68 -15.18 38.61
CA SER A 81 26.96 -15.88 38.59
C SER A 81 27.97 -15.27 39.59
N PRO A 82 28.77 -16.09 40.30
CA PRO A 82 29.86 -15.58 41.15
C PRO A 82 30.85 -14.74 40.34
N GLY A 83 31.12 -13.51 40.78
CA GLY A 83 31.97 -12.56 40.06
C GLY A 83 31.28 -11.79 38.93
N ALA A 84 29.95 -11.82 38.89
CA ALA A 84 29.15 -11.02 37.95
C ALA A 84 29.49 -9.52 38.02
N ASP A 85 29.58 -8.89 36.85
CA ASP A 85 29.62 -7.44 36.73
C ASP A 85 28.24 -6.85 37.02
N THR A 86 28.04 -6.43 38.27
CA THR A 86 26.78 -5.87 38.76
C THR A 86 26.46 -4.50 38.18
N ASN A 87 27.39 -3.87 37.44
CA ASN A 87 27.15 -2.57 36.79
C ASN A 87 26.33 -2.68 35.50
N ARG A 88 26.01 -3.89 35.03
CA ARG A 88 25.14 -4.07 33.87
C ARG A 88 23.71 -3.62 34.20
N LEU A 89 23.09 -2.87 33.27
CA LEU A 89 21.72 -2.36 33.42
C LEU A 89 20.72 -3.48 33.76
N LEU A 90 20.88 -4.65 33.13
CA LEU A 90 20.09 -5.84 33.40
C LEU A 90 20.11 -6.27 34.87
N CYS A 91 21.24 -6.18 35.56
CA CYS A 91 21.38 -6.61 36.95
C CYS A 91 20.65 -5.70 37.93
N ALA A 92 20.40 -4.43 37.56
CA ALA A 92 19.57 -3.52 38.33
C ALA A 92 18.12 -4.02 38.51
N PHE A 93 17.66 -4.93 37.66
CA PHE A 93 16.32 -5.55 37.79
C PHE A 93 16.24 -6.56 38.95
N GLY A 94 17.38 -7.05 39.45
CA GLY A 94 17.45 -7.94 40.62
C GLY A 94 17.67 -7.23 41.95
N ILE A 95 18.20 -6.00 41.91
CA ILE A 95 18.55 -5.20 43.09
C ILE A 95 17.34 -4.37 43.56
N ARG A 96 16.38 -4.11 42.67
CA ARG A 96 15.15 -3.41 42.99
C ARG A 96 14.22 -4.33 43.79
N ASP A 97 14.26 -4.21 45.11
CA ASP A 97 13.03 -4.26 45.90
C ASP A 97 11.96 -3.50 45.10
N GLY A 98 10.83 -4.15 44.84
CA GLY A 98 10.01 -3.94 43.65
C GLY A 98 9.69 -2.47 43.33
N LEU A 99 9.19 -2.24 42.11
CA LEU A 99 8.71 -0.95 41.59
C LEU A 99 7.76 -0.14 42.53
N VAL A 100 7.41 -0.67 43.69
CA VAL A 100 6.67 -0.04 44.78
C VAL A 100 7.46 -0.22 46.10
N PRO A 101 7.78 0.87 46.82
CA PRO A 101 8.36 0.78 48.17
C PRO A 101 7.49 -0.12 49.07
N GLY A 102 8.11 -1.13 49.70
CA GLY A 102 7.41 -2.06 50.60
C GLY A 102 6.79 -3.29 49.94
N GLN A 103 6.92 -3.48 48.62
CA GLN A 103 6.54 -4.73 47.95
C GLN A 103 7.76 -5.37 47.24
N PRO A 104 8.42 -6.37 47.85
CA PRO A 104 9.46 -7.11 47.17
C PRO A 104 8.87 -7.80 45.93
N ALA A 105 9.46 -7.54 44.76
CA ALA A 105 9.07 -8.17 43.51
C ALA A 105 10.28 -8.93 42.97
N SER A 106 10.07 -10.17 42.51
CA SER A 106 11.15 -10.91 41.87
C SER A 106 11.62 -10.20 40.60
N ALA A 107 12.90 -10.35 40.25
CA ALA A 107 13.46 -9.81 39.01
C ALA A 107 12.62 -10.21 37.79
N GLN A 108 12.13 -11.45 37.76
CA GLN A 108 11.23 -11.95 36.73
C GLN A 108 9.94 -11.11 36.59
N LYS A 109 9.34 -10.69 37.70
CA LYS A 109 8.11 -9.86 37.69
C LYS A 109 8.39 -8.44 37.18
N VAL A 110 9.52 -7.85 37.57
CA VAL A 110 9.95 -6.51 37.12
C VAL A 110 10.29 -6.53 35.63
N ILE A 111 11.03 -7.54 35.18
CA ILE A 111 11.33 -7.80 33.77
C ILE A 111 10.02 -7.99 32.99
N GLY A 112 9.08 -8.78 33.51
CA GLY A 112 7.80 -9.02 32.86
C GLY A 112 6.91 -7.78 32.75
N THR A 113 6.95 -6.89 33.73
CA THR A 113 6.27 -5.58 33.63
C THR A 113 6.86 -4.73 32.51
N THR A 114 8.19 -4.73 32.39
CA THR A 114 8.89 -4.02 31.31
C THR A 114 8.60 -4.65 29.95
N ALA A 115 8.62 -5.98 29.86
CA ALA A 115 8.28 -6.73 28.65
C ALA A 115 6.85 -6.42 28.16
N ASN A 116 5.87 -6.29 29.06
CA ASN A 116 4.52 -5.88 28.68
C ASN A 116 4.48 -4.46 28.08
N ARG A 117 5.25 -3.52 28.64
CA ARG A 117 5.38 -2.17 28.06
C ARG A 117 6.06 -2.19 26.70
N ILE A 118 7.06 -3.06 26.51
CA ILE A 118 7.72 -3.27 25.22
C ILE A 118 6.71 -3.78 24.20
N VAL A 119 5.99 -4.86 24.51
CA VAL A 119 4.94 -5.41 23.63
C VAL A 119 3.91 -4.35 23.28
N THR A 120 3.43 -3.59 24.26
CA THR A 120 2.44 -2.52 24.01
C THR A 120 2.96 -1.49 23.01
N LYS A 121 4.24 -1.08 23.12
CA LYS A 121 4.85 -0.12 22.19
C LYS A 121 5.11 -0.74 20.82
N ALA A 122 5.62 -1.97 20.78
CA ALA A 122 5.93 -2.69 19.55
C ALA A 122 4.67 -3.00 18.74
N THR A 123 3.60 -3.46 19.39
CA THR A 123 2.30 -3.70 18.75
C THR A 123 1.71 -2.42 18.17
N LYS A 124 1.79 -1.28 18.87
CA LYS A 124 1.34 0.01 18.30
C LYS A 124 2.12 0.40 17.05
N VAL A 125 3.44 0.20 17.05
CA VAL A 125 4.26 0.45 15.86
C VAL A 125 3.89 -0.49 14.71
N ALA A 126 3.68 -1.77 15.01
CA ALA A 126 3.22 -2.75 14.03
C ALA A 126 1.85 -2.40 13.43
N GLU A 127 0.88 -1.99 14.26
CA GLU A 127 -0.45 -1.57 13.83
C GLU A 127 -0.38 -0.34 12.92
N VAL A 128 0.37 0.70 13.32
CA VAL A 128 0.54 1.91 12.51
C VAL A 128 1.19 1.58 11.15
N ALA A 129 2.23 0.76 11.14
CA ALA A 129 2.90 0.34 9.91
C ALA A 129 1.96 -0.50 9.01
N THR A 130 1.16 -1.39 9.62
CA THR A 130 0.15 -2.20 8.91
C THR A 130 -0.90 -1.31 8.26
N GLU A 131 -1.49 -0.39 9.01
CA GLU A 131 -2.55 0.48 8.51
C GLU A 131 -2.06 1.41 7.41
N THR A 132 -0.89 2.03 7.62
CA THR A 132 -0.30 2.99 6.67
C THR A 132 0.00 2.28 5.35
N THR A 133 0.71 1.16 5.41
CA THR A 133 1.10 0.39 4.22
C THR A 133 -0.12 -0.20 3.51
N THR A 134 -1.12 -0.68 4.27
CA THR A 134 -2.37 -1.18 3.68
C THR A 134 -3.07 -0.09 2.89
N LYS A 135 -3.21 1.10 3.46
CA LYS A 135 -3.85 2.26 2.81
C LYS A 135 -3.06 2.69 1.58
N ASP A 136 -1.75 2.84 1.70
CA ASP A 136 -0.89 3.33 0.63
C ASP A 136 -0.84 2.37 -0.56
N VAL A 137 -0.66 1.07 -0.31
CA VAL A 137 -0.63 0.05 -1.37
C VAL A 137 -2.00 -0.11 -2.02
N THR A 138 -3.08 -0.10 -1.24
CA THR A 138 -4.45 -0.17 -1.79
C THR A 138 -4.73 1.05 -2.66
N ALA A 139 -4.36 2.25 -2.21
CA ALA A 139 -4.55 3.49 -2.96
C ALA A 139 -3.74 3.51 -4.26
N THR A 140 -2.46 3.10 -4.19
CA THR A 140 -1.56 3.04 -5.34
C THR A 140 -2.09 2.09 -6.40
N ILE A 141 -2.42 0.84 -6.03
CA ILE A 141 -2.93 -0.16 -6.99
C ILE A 141 -4.29 0.29 -7.55
N THR A 142 -5.15 0.89 -6.73
CA THR A 142 -6.44 1.41 -7.21
C THR A 142 -6.23 2.52 -8.24
N ALA A 143 -5.33 3.47 -7.97
CA ALA A 143 -5.02 4.57 -8.87
C ALA A 143 -4.39 4.09 -10.18
N GLU A 144 -3.46 3.14 -10.13
CA GLU A 144 -2.85 2.54 -11.32
C GLU A 144 -3.89 1.84 -12.19
N LYS A 145 -4.81 1.07 -11.59
CA LYS A 145 -5.85 0.38 -12.34
C LYS A 145 -6.86 1.35 -12.95
N THR A 146 -7.26 2.39 -12.23
CA THR A 146 -8.15 3.42 -12.79
C THR A 146 -7.45 4.21 -13.89
N GLY A 147 -6.21 4.65 -13.71
CA GLY A 147 -5.45 5.37 -14.72
C GLY A 147 -5.20 4.55 -15.99
N ALA A 148 -4.92 3.25 -15.86
CA ALA A 148 -4.79 2.35 -17.00
C ALA A 148 -6.11 2.20 -17.77
N ILE A 149 -7.25 2.10 -17.08
CA ILE A 149 -8.57 2.04 -17.71
C ILE A 149 -8.86 3.35 -18.43
N ASP A 150 -8.64 4.50 -17.79
CA ASP A 150 -8.89 5.82 -18.39
C ASP A 150 -8.02 6.08 -19.62
N ALA A 151 -6.75 5.67 -19.60
CA ALA A 151 -5.85 5.78 -20.75
C ALA A 151 -6.34 4.93 -21.93
N VAL A 152 -6.74 3.68 -21.67
CA VAL A 152 -7.27 2.78 -22.68
C VAL A 152 -8.58 3.33 -23.25
N CYS A 153 -9.51 3.77 -22.39
CA CYS A 153 -10.79 4.33 -22.83
C CYS A 153 -10.63 5.62 -23.62
N SER A 154 -9.72 6.51 -23.22
CA SER A 154 -9.41 7.75 -23.94
C SER A 154 -8.83 7.49 -25.33
N SER A 155 -8.01 6.45 -25.48
CA SER A 155 -7.49 6.08 -26.80
C SER A 155 -8.59 5.53 -27.72
N TYR A 156 -9.50 4.70 -27.20
CA TYR A 156 -10.65 4.22 -27.97
C TYR A 156 -11.64 5.32 -28.34
N THR A 157 -11.97 6.26 -27.44
CA THR A 157 -12.88 7.37 -27.77
C THR A 157 -12.27 8.29 -28.82
N THR A 158 -10.97 8.59 -28.73
CA THR A 158 -10.25 9.38 -29.74
C THR A 158 -10.27 8.69 -31.10
N ALA A 159 -10.02 7.38 -31.15
CA ALA A 159 -10.08 6.60 -32.39
C ALA A 159 -11.49 6.58 -33.00
N ILE A 160 -12.55 6.45 -32.19
CA ILE A 160 -13.94 6.49 -32.65
C ILE A 160 -14.30 7.89 -33.20
N ILE A 161 -13.94 8.96 -32.48
CA ILE A 161 -14.20 10.34 -32.93
C ILE A 161 -13.49 10.61 -34.25
N ALA A 162 -12.21 10.23 -34.37
CA ALA A 162 -11.44 10.39 -35.59
C ALA A 162 -12.09 9.64 -36.78
N SER A 163 -12.58 8.42 -36.55
CA SER A 163 -13.30 7.63 -37.56
C SER A 163 -14.60 8.31 -38.02
N VAL A 164 -15.40 8.83 -37.08
CA VAL A 164 -16.65 9.55 -37.40
C VAL A 164 -16.38 10.83 -38.20
N VAL A 165 -15.38 11.62 -37.78
CA VAL A 165 -14.98 12.85 -38.49
C VAL A 165 -14.52 12.52 -39.91
N ALA A 166 -13.74 11.44 -40.10
CA ALA A 166 -13.29 11.01 -41.42
C ALA A 166 -14.47 10.66 -42.35
N ILE A 167 -15.48 9.93 -41.86
CA ILE A 167 -16.69 9.60 -42.65
C ILE A 167 -17.44 10.88 -43.05
N LEU A 168 -17.62 11.83 -42.12
CA LEU A 168 -18.31 13.10 -42.40
C LEU A 168 -17.60 13.93 -43.47
N VAL A 169 -16.26 13.97 -43.46
CA VAL A 169 -15.47 14.67 -44.48
C VAL A 169 -15.65 14.03 -45.86
N ILE A 170 -15.62 12.70 -45.97
CA ILE A 170 -15.85 11.99 -47.24
C ILE A 170 -17.26 12.30 -47.77
N VAL A 171 -18.28 12.24 -46.93
CA VAL A 171 -19.67 12.55 -47.31
C VAL A 171 -19.80 14.01 -47.76
N LEU A 172 -19.19 14.96 -47.04
CA LEU A 172 -19.20 16.38 -47.43
C LEU A 172 -18.58 16.61 -48.82
N ILE A 173 -17.44 15.97 -49.12
CA ILE A 173 -16.81 16.05 -50.44
C ILE A 173 -17.75 15.50 -51.52
N MET A 174 -18.39 14.35 -51.28
CA MET A 174 -19.36 13.77 -52.22
C MET A 174 -20.53 14.72 -52.45
N VAL A 175 -21.06 15.37 -51.40
CA VAL A 175 -22.15 16.34 -51.50
C VAL A 175 -21.74 17.56 -52.31
N ILE A 176 -20.55 18.13 -52.07
CA ILE A 176 -20.06 19.30 -52.81
C ILE A 176 -19.91 18.97 -54.31
N ILE A 177 -19.24 17.86 -54.63
CA ILE A 177 -19.07 17.42 -56.02
C ILE A 177 -20.44 17.14 -56.65
N TYR A 178 -21.33 16.46 -55.94
CA TYR A 178 -22.70 16.18 -56.39
C TYR A 178 -23.47 17.47 -56.69
N LEU A 179 -23.40 18.47 -55.81
CA LEU A 179 -24.05 19.78 -56.02
C LEU A 179 -23.50 20.48 -57.25
N ILE A 180 -22.17 20.48 -57.46
CA ILE A 180 -21.55 21.04 -58.67
C ILE A 180 -22.07 20.32 -59.92
N LEU A 181 -22.07 18.98 -59.92
CA LEU A 181 -22.55 18.18 -61.04
C LEU A 181 -24.04 18.39 -61.30
N ARG A 182 -24.88 18.42 -60.26
CA ARG A 182 -26.32 18.67 -60.34
C ARG A 182 -26.60 20.06 -60.90
N TYR A 183 -25.87 21.06 -60.44
CA TYR A 183 -25.97 22.43 -60.94
C TYR A 183 -25.59 22.51 -62.42
N ARG A 184 -24.47 21.87 -62.82
CA ARG A 184 -24.05 21.80 -64.23
C ARG A 184 -25.09 21.11 -65.11
N ARG A 185 -25.67 19.99 -64.67
CA ARG A 185 -26.74 19.28 -65.42
C ARG A 185 -27.97 20.17 -65.62
N LYS A 186 -28.46 20.84 -64.57
CA LYS A 186 -29.61 21.75 -64.69
C LYS A 186 -29.32 22.92 -65.63
N LYS A 187 -28.11 23.50 -65.60
CA LYS A 187 -27.72 24.59 -66.51
C LYS A 187 -27.68 24.12 -67.98
N LYS A 188 -27.18 22.90 -68.24
CA LYS A 188 -27.21 22.31 -69.60
C LYS A 188 -28.65 22.13 -70.11
N MET A 189 -29.59 21.68 -69.27
CA MET A 189 -30.99 21.48 -69.68
C MET A 189 -31.72 22.81 -69.95
N LYS A 190 -31.46 23.86 -69.15
CA LYS A 190 -32.04 25.20 -69.41
C LYS A 190 -31.59 25.78 -70.76
N LYS A 191 -30.31 25.61 -71.12
CA LYS A 191 -29.81 26.03 -72.45
C LYS A 191 -30.47 25.26 -73.59
N LYS A 192 -30.70 23.94 -73.44
CA LYS A 192 -31.40 23.14 -74.46
C LYS A 192 -32.84 23.61 -74.70
N LEU A 193 -33.57 23.97 -73.64
CA LEU A 193 -34.94 24.49 -73.76
C LEU A 193 -35.02 25.82 -74.52
N GLN A 194 -34.03 26.71 -74.34
CA GLN A 194 -33.97 27.96 -75.10
C GLN A 194 -33.66 27.72 -76.59
N TYR A 195 -32.77 26.79 -76.90
CA TYR A 195 -32.48 26.39 -78.30
C TYR A 195 -33.70 25.81 -79.01
N ILE A 196 -34.50 24.96 -78.34
CA ILE A 196 -35.72 24.40 -78.93
C ILE A 196 -36.77 25.49 -79.17
N LYS A 197 -36.84 26.51 -78.30
CA LYS A 197 -37.75 27.66 -78.52
C LYS A 197 -37.35 28.51 -79.73
N LEU A 198 -36.05 28.81 -79.88
CA LEU A 198 -35.54 29.62 -81.00
C LEU A 198 -35.70 28.96 -82.39
N LEU A 199 -35.79 27.62 -82.44
CA LEU A 199 -35.97 26.87 -83.70
C LEU A 199 -37.43 26.64 -84.09
N LYS A 200 -38.38 27.05 -83.24
CA LYS A 200 -39.82 26.81 -83.44
C LYS A 200 -40.60 28.06 -83.86
N GLU A 201 -39.95 29.23 -83.84
CA GLU A 201 -40.36 30.42 -84.60
C GLU A 201 -39.70 30.38 -85.98
#